data_AF-A0A2V6UTX8-F1
#
_entry.id   AF-A0A2V6UTX8-F1
#
_cell.length_a   1.000
_cell.length_b   1.000
_cell.length_c   1.000
_cell.angle_alpha   90.00
_cell.angle_beta   90.00
_cell.angle_gamma   90.00
#
_symmetry.space_group_name_H-M   'P 1'
#
loop_
_entity.id
_entity.type
_entity.pdbx_description
1 polymer ?
#
loop_
_entity_poly.entity_id
_entity_poly.type
_entity_poly.pdbx_seq_one_letter_code
_entity_poly.pdbx_strand_id
1 'polypeptide(L)'
;MQLLNRMNDLLQTCNAQEEAYKVISLLGGELFPGQCGCTAVLRASGLHLETVARWGDEAPVQPIFSVEDCWALRRGSFHEIRDPQVGLCRHFVHQRETNYMCVPLIVQGEVLGLLCVVDATAPGGTQQVGRR
;
A
#
# COMPACT_ATOMS: atom_id res chain seq x y z
N MET A 1 18.56 4.26 8.39
CA MET A 1 17.78 5.07 9.36
C MET A 1 17.58 6.53 8.95
N GLN A 2 18.47 7.16 8.16
CA GLN A 2 18.33 8.58 7.81
C GLN A 2 17.04 8.94 7.03
N LEU A 3 16.58 8.06 6.12
CA LEU A 3 15.43 8.35 5.28
C LEU A 3 14.09 8.35 6.04
N LEU A 4 13.90 7.39 6.95
CA LEU A 4 12.71 7.33 7.81
C LEU A 4 12.64 8.56 8.73
N ASN A 5 13.78 8.96 9.31
CA ASN A 5 13.85 10.17 10.14
C ASN A 5 13.52 11.42 9.32
N ARG A 6 14.08 11.54 8.11
CA ARG A 6 13.76 12.63 7.19
C ARG A 6 12.28 12.68 6.84
N MET A 7 11.66 11.52 6.61
CA MET A 7 10.22 11.45 6.37
C MET A 7 9.42 11.94 7.58
N ASN A 8 9.78 11.50 8.78
CA ASN A 8 9.16 11.97 10.00
C ASN A 8 9.30 13.49 10.17
N ASP A 9 10.50 14.04 9.95
CA ASP A 9 10.77 15.48 10.08
C ASP A 9 9.91 16.29 9.11
N LEU A 10 9.83 15.88 7.84
CA LEU A 10 9.00 16.56 6.85
C LEU A 10 7.50 16.47 7.20
N LEU A 11 7.02 15.29 7.60
CA LEU A 11 5.62 15.11 8.00
C LEU A 11 5.22 16.00 9.17
N GLN A 12 6.12 16.22 10.14
CA GLN A 12 5.86 17.12 11.26
C GLN A 12 5.81 18.61 10.88
N THR A 13 6.33 18.97 9.70
CA THR A 13 6.32 20.35 9.18
C THR A 13 5.15 20.66 8.24
N CYS A 14 4.38 19.65 7.83
CA CYS A 14 3.24 19.82 6.94
C CYS A 14 2.10 20.59 7.62
N ASN A 15 1.54 21.59 6.93
CA ASN A 15 0.39 22.37 7.42
C ASN A 15 -0.95 21.84 6.88
N ALA A 16 -0.90 20.97 5.87
CA ALA A 16 -2.07 20.38 5.23
C ALA A 16 -1.85 18.89 4.92
N GLN A 17 -2.93 18.12 4.84
CA GLN A 17 -2.87 16.69 4.55
C GLN A 17 -2.26 16.42 3.17
N GLU A 18 -2.55 17.28 2.19
CA GLU A 18 -2.06 17.18 0.82
C GLU A 18 -0.53 17.30 0.75
N GLU A 19 0.09 18.07 1.65
CA GLU A 19 1.54 18.15 1.77
C GLU A 19 2.12 16.83 2.29
N ALA A 20 1.49 16.26 3.33
CA ALA A 20 1.89 14.98 3.88
C ALA A 20 1.79 13.86 2.84
N TYR A 21 0.73 13.83 2.02
CA TYR A 21 0.58 12.86 0.95
C TYR A 21 1.67 12.96 -0.12
N LYS A 22 2.12 14.18 -0.44
CA LYS A 22 3.25 14.40 -1.35
C LYS A 22 4.57 13.90 -0.75
N VAL A 23 4.81 14.16 0.55
CA VAL A 23 5.98 13.64 1.27
C VAL A 23 5.98 12.10 1.27
N ILE A 24 4.85 11.47 1.56
CA ILE A 24 4.71 10.00 1.55
C ILE A 24 4.96 9.44 0.15
N SER A 25 4.39 10.05 -0.89
CA SER A 25 4.56 9.59 -2.28
C SER A 25 6.03 9.67 -2.71
N LEU A 26 6.72 10.75 -2.36
CA LEU A 26 8.13 10.95 -2.68
C LEU A 26 9.03 9.96 -1.93
N LEU A 27 8.97 9.97 -0.60
CA LEU A 27 9.89 9.21 0.23
C LEU A 27 9.51 7.73 0.34
N GLY A 28 8.27 7.36 0.03
CA GLY A 28 7.84 5.97 -0.12
C GLY A 28 8.64 5.25 -1.21
N GLY A 29 8.84 5.89 -2.37
CA GLY A 29 9.66 5.31 -3.45
C GLY A 29 11.14 5.16 -3.06
N GLU A 30 11.66 6.07 -2.24
CA GLU A 30 13.03 5.95 -1.71
C GLU A 30 13.14 4.88 -0.60
N LEU A 31 12.10 4.70 0.21
CA LEU A 31 12.06 3.72 1.31
C LEU A 31 11.87 2.29 0.80
N PHE A 32 11.16 2.12 -0.30
CA PHE A 32 10.79 0.83 -0.89
C PHE A 32 11.28 0.74 -2.34
N PRO A 33 12.61 0.76 -2.58
CA PRO A 33 13.16 0.75 -3.92
C PRO A 33 12.81 -0.57 -4.65
N GLY A 34 12.29 -0.46 -5.87
CA GLY A 34 11.86 -1.61 -6.66
C GLY A 34 10.54 -2.23 -6.21
N GLN A 35 9.79 -1.57 -5.32
CA GLN A 35 8.44 -1.93 -4.91
C GLN A 35 7.47 -0.79 -5.24
N CYS A 36 6.19 -1.11 -5.34
CA CYS A 36 5.13 -0.12 -5.44
C CYS A 36 4.27 -0.13 -4.18
N GLY A 37 3.48 0.91 -3.98
CA GLY A 37 2.60 0.95 -2.84
C GLY A 37 1.79 2.21 -2.74
N CYS A 38 0.98 2.26 -1.68
CA CYS A 38 0.09 3.38 -1.44
C CYS A 38 -0.21 3.60 0.03
N THR A 39 -0.65 4.82 0.34
CA THR A 39 -1.38 5.13 1.56
C THR A 39 -2.81 5.48 1.22
N ALA A 40 -3.76 4.91 1.96
CA ALA A 40 -5.18 5.19 1.85
C ALA A 40 -5.75 5.63 3.20
N VAL A 41 -6.70 6.55 3.19
CA VAL A 41 -7.28 7.16 4.41
C VAL A 41 -8.76 6.83 4.48
N LEU A 42 -9.22 6.43 5.67
CA LEU A 42 -10.62 6.17 5.96
C LEU A 42 -11.42 7.48 5.94
N ARG A 43 -12.54 7.50 5.23
CA ARG A 43 -13.43 8.68 5.19
C ARG A 43 -14.50 8.59 6.27
N ALA A 44 -14.72 9.69 6.99
CA ALA A 44 -15.60 9.74 8.17
C ALA A 44 -17.07 9.37 7.90
N SER A 45 -17.53 9.47 6.66
CA SER A 45 -18.91 9.17 6.26
C SER A 45 -19.15 7.71 5.85
N GLY A 46 -18.14 6.82 5.89
CA GLY A 46 -18.36 5.41 5.58
C GLY A 46 -17.21 4.47 5.90
N LEU A 47 -17.42 3.18 5.62
CA LEU A 47 -16.41 2.13 5.77
C LEU A 47 -15.52 2.01 4.53
N HIS A 48 -15.20 3.14 3.90
CA HIS A 48 -14.40 3.19 2.67
C HIS A 48 -13.14 4.02 2.84
N LEU A 49 -12.09 3.59 2.15
CA LEU A 49 -10.81 4.25 2.11
C LEU A 49 -10.60 4.88 0.74
N GLU A 50 -9.98 6.04 0.72
CA GLU A 50 -9.50 6.69 -0.49
C GLU A 50 -7.97 6.62 -0.55
N THR A 51 -7.43 6.19 -1.69
CA THR A 51 -5.98 6.19 -1.92
C THR A 51 -5.50 7.63 -2.14
N VAL A 52 -4.66 8.13 -1.24
CA VAL A 52 -4.22 9.54 -1.20
C VAL A 52 -2.76 9.74 -1.61
N ALA A 53 -1.93 8.70 -1.50
CA ALA A 53 -0.52 8.72 -1.87
C ALA A 53 -0.14 7.39 -2.54
N ARG A 54 0.75 7.46 -3.54
CA ARG A 54 1.24 6.28 -4.28
C ARG A 54 2.72 6.47 -4.63
N TRP A 55 3.46 5.38 -4.71
CA TRP A 55 4.83 5.35 -5.21
C TRP A 55 5.07 4.09 -6.04
N GLY A 56 6.13 4.12 -6.86
CA GLY A 56 6.44 3.08 -7.84
C GLY A 56 5.64 3.25 -9.14
N ASP A 57 5.96 2.43 -10.14
CA ASP A 57 5.46 2.57 -11.52
C ASP A 57 4.06 2.00 -11.73
N GLU A 58 3.62 1.09 -10.86
CA GLU A 58 2.27 0.53 -10.89
C GLU A 58 1.37 1.21 -9.85
N ALA A 59 0.09 1.34 -10.18
CA ALA A 59 -0.97 1.73 -9.24
C ALA A 59 -1.74 0.47 -8.81
N PRO A 60 -1.26 -0.30 -7.81
CA PRO A 60 -1.77 -1.64 -7.62
C PRO A 60 -3.16 -1.69 -6.97
N VAL A 61 -3.49 -0.66 -6.18
CA VAL A 61 -4.67 -0.55 -5.31
C VAL A 61 -5.72 0.37 -5.94
N GLN A 62 -6.99 0.01 -5.76
CA GLN A 62 -8.13 0.79 -6.25
C GLN A 62 -8.14 2.22 -5.66
N PRO A 63 -8.60 3.24 -6.40
CA PRO A 63 -8.71 4.60 -5.87
C PRO A 63 -9.60 4.70 -4.62
N ILE A 64 -10.67 3.91 -4.57
CA ILE A 64 -11.60 3.81 -3.45
C ILE A 64 -11.91 2.34 -3.22
N PHE A 65 -11.92 1.86 -1.96
CA PHE A 65 -12.24 0.47 -1.62
C PHE A 65 -12.84 0.37 -0.20
N SER A 66 -13.51 -0.75 0.10
CA SER A 66 -14.11 -0.99 1.43
C SER A 66 -13.09 -1.50 2.44
N VAL A 67 -13.30 -1.20 3.73
CA VAL A 67 -12.62 -1.87 4.85
C VAL A 67 -12.71 -3.39 4.73
N GLU A 68 -13.83 -3.91 4.22
CA GLU A 68 -14.05 -5.34 4.04
C GLU A 68 -13.15 -5.97 2.96
N ASP A 69 -12.60 -5.16 2.05
CA ASP A 69 -11.74 -5.65 0.97
C ASP A 69 -10.29 -5.86 1.42
N CYS A 70 -9.91 -5.41 2.62
CA CYS A 70 -8.57 -5.58 3.16
C CYS A 70 -8.59 -6.34 4.49
N TRP A 71 -7.90 -7.47 4.55
CA TRP A 71 -7.81 -8.29 5.77
C TRP A 71 -7.10 -7.59 6.92
N ALA A 72 -6.12 -6.73 6.62
CA ALA A 72 -5.44 -5.94 7.64
C ALA A 72 -6.39 -4.99 8.37
N LEU A 73 -7.31 -4.37 7.62
CA LEU A 73 -8.29 -3.44 8.16
C LEU A 73 -9.38 -4.17 8.95
N ARG A 74 -9.92 -5.27 8.40
CA ARG A 74 -10.90 -6.13 9.10
C ARG A 74 -10.41 -6.63 10.46
N ARG A 75 -9.10 -6.89 10.57
CA ARG A 75 -8.48 -7.43 11.79
C ARG A 75 -7.86 -6.34 12.67
N GLY A 76 -7.72 -5.11 12.18
CA GLY A 76 -6.93 -4.07 12.85
C GLY A 76 -5.48 -4.50 13.11
N SER A 77 -4.90 -5.34 12.25
CA SER A 77 -3.55 -5.89 12.45
C SER A 77 -2.77 -6.02 11.14
N PHE A 78 -1.44 -5.99 11.21
CA PHE A 78 -0.56 -6.30 10.10
C PHE A 78 -0.97 -7.59 9.36
N HIS A 79 -0.96 -7.53 8.03
CA HIS A 79 -1.25 -8.68 7.17
C HIS A 79 -0.25 -8.74 6.03
N GLU A 80 0.44 -9.87 5.89
CA GLU A 80 1.42 -10.14 4.84
C GLU A 80 1.01 -11.39 4.08
N ILE A 81 1.12 -11.33 2.75
CA ILE A 81 0.93 -12.47 1.85
C ILE A 81 2.24 -12.69 1.10
N ARG A 82 2.82 -13.88 1.30
CA ARG A 82 4.02 -14.38 0.59
C ARG A 82 3.71 -15.42 -0.48
N ASP A 83 2.46 -15.87 -0.53
CA ASP A 83 1.94 -16.75 -1.57
C ASP A 83 0.64 -16.15 -2.13
N PRO A 84 0.72 -15.42 -3.25
CA PRO A 84 -0.42 -14.73 -3.84
C PRO A 84 -1.50 -15.67 -4.40
N GLN A 85 -1.24 -16.98 -4.54
CA GLN A 85 -2.27 -17.96 -4.96
C GLN A 85 -3.42 -18.07 -3.95
N VAL A 86 -3.17 -17.63 -2.70
CA VAL A 86 -4.17 -17.59 -1.63
C VAL A 86 -4.77 -16.18 -1.48
N GLY A 87 -4.38 -15.22 -2.33
CA GLY A 87 -4.65 -13.78 -2.21
C GLY A 87 -6.03 -13.43 -1.66
N LEU A 88 -6.04 -12.87 -0.44
CA LEU A 88 -7.26 -12.64 0.34
C LEU A 88 -7.80 -11.21 0.24
N CYS A 89 -6.94 -10.25 -0.11
CA CYS A 89 -7.28 -8.84 -0.26
C CYS A 89 -7.89 -8.54 -1.64
N ARG A 90 -9.06 -7.90 -1.65
CA ARG A 90 -9.82 -7.54 -2.87
C ARG A 90 -9.70 -6.06 -3.26
N HIS A 91 -8.91 -5.28 -2.52
CA HIS A 91 -8.71 -3.85 -2.77
C HIS A 91 -7.73 -3.55 -3.94
N PHE A 92 -7.20 -4.57 -4.61
CA PHE A 92 -6.34 -4.41 -5.78
C PHE A 92 -7.17 -4.21 -7.05
N VAL A 93 -6.59 -3.51 -8.04
CA VAL A 93 -7.22 -3.33 -9.37
C VAL A 93 -7.30 -4.66 -10.13
N HIS A 94 -6.27 -5.49 -9.99
CA HIS A 94 -6.19 -6.84 -10.54
C HIS A 94 -5.73 -7.79 -9.44
N GLN A 95 -6.07 -9.09 -9.58
CA GLN A 95 -5.54 -10.12 -8.69
C GLN A 95 -4.01 -10.07 -8.72
N ARG A 96 -3.39 -10.08 -7.54
CA ARG A 96 -1.94 -9.97 -7.42
C ARG A 96 -1.31 -11.35 -7.52
N GLU A 97 -0.20 -11.40 -8.26
CA GLU A 97 0.69 -12.55 -8.41
C GLU A 97 2.01 -12.38 -7.66
N THR A 98 2.17 -11.25 -6.94
CA THR A 98 3.35 -10.92 -6.13
C THR A 98 2.99 -10.77 -4.66
N ASN A 99 4.02 -10.76 -3.81
CA ASN A 99 3.83 -10.56 -2.38
C ASN A 99 3.36 -9.15 -2.11
N TYR A 100 2.61 -9.01 -1.02
CA TYR A 100 2.21 -7.71 -0.53
C TYR A 100 2.05 -7.73 0.99
N MET A 101 2.16 -6.55 1.58
CA MET A 101 1.80 -6.33 2.97
C MET A 101 0.85 -5.15 3.09
N CYS A 102 -0.05 -5.26 4.06
CA CYS A 102 -1.05 -4.29 4.42
C CYS A 102 -0.90 -3.99 5.90
N VAL A 103 -0.65 -2.73 6.24
CA VAL A 103 -0.45 -2.25 7.61
C VAL A 103 -1.54 -1.23 7.92
N PRO A 104 -2.44 -1.49 8.87
CA PRO A 104 -3.44 -0.51 9.25
C PRO A 104 -2.75 0.64 10.00
N LEU A 105 -3.14 1.87 9.70
CA LEU A 105 -2.70 3.05 10.42
C LEU A 105 -3.66 3.26 11.59
N ILE A 106 -3.19 3.02 12.81
CA ILE A 106 -4.03 2.97 14.01
C ILE A 106 -3.63 4.09 14.99
N VAL A 107 -4.62 4.83 15.49
CA VAL A 107 -4.46 5.83 16.55
C VAL A 107 -5.49 5.54 17.65
N GLN A 108 -5.03 5.35 18.88
CA GLN A 108 -5.89 5.05 20.05
C GLN A 108 -6.86 3.87 19.84
N GLY A 109 -6.48 2.88 19.03
CA GLY A 109 -7.30 1.70 18.74
C GLY A 109 -8.23 1.85 17.55
N GLU A 110 -8.31 3.03 16.93
CA GLU A 110 -9.11 3.29 15.73
C GLU A 110 -8.25 3.25 14.47
N VAL A 111 -8.77 2.60 13.43
CA VAL A 111 -8.13 2.55 12.11
C VAL A 111 -8.43 3.85 11.36
N LEU A 112 -7.39 4.62 11.04
CA LEU A 112 -7.49 5.85 10.26
C LEU A 112 -7.13 5.64 8.78
N GLY A 113 -6.47 4.54 8.45
CA GLY A 113 -6.02 4.29 7.08
C GLY A 113 -5.26 2.98 6.90
N LEU A 114 -4.63 2.85 5.74
CA LEU A 114 -3.87 1.69 5.30
C LEU A 114 -2.58 2.14 4.63
N LEU A 115 -1.46 1.52 5.01
CA LEU A 115 -0.24 1.46 4.20
C LEU A 115 -0.21 0.11 3.47
N CYS A 116 -0.06 0.12 2.15
CA CYS A 116 0.10 -1.08 1.34
C CYS A 116 1.45 -1.02 0.61
N VAL A 117 2.25 -2.07 0.71
CA VAL A 117 3.50 -2.25 -0.04
C VAL A 117 3.39 -3.54 -0.84
N VAL A 118 3.76 -3.49 -2.12
CA VAL A 118 3.61 -4.58 -3.07
C VAL A 118 4.96 -4.79 -3.78
N ASP A 119 5.39 -6.04 -3.85
CA ASP A 119 6.58 -6.40 -4.62
C ASP A 119 6.34 -6.16 -6.12
N ALA A 120 7.37 -5.68 -6.82
CA ALA A 120 7.30 -5.54 -8.27
C ALA A 120 6.99 -6.89 -8.93
N THR A 121 6.13 -6.82 -9.96
CA THR A 121 5.93 -7.94 -10.88
C THR A 121 7.27 -8.26 -11.54
N ALA A 122 7.70 -9.53 -11.49
CA ALA A 122 8.87 -9.93 -12.25
C ALA A 122 8.59 -9.61 -13.74
N PRO A 123 9.48 -8.89 -14.46
CA PRO A 123 9.28 -8.67 -15.88
C PRO A 123 9.19 -10.04 -16.56
N GLY A 124 8.04 -10.31 -17.20
CA GLY A 124 7.67 -11.63 -17.69
C GLY A 124 8.81 -12.33 -18.42
N GLY A 125 9.42 -13.32 -17.75
CA GLY A 125 10.34 -14.24 -18.38
C GLY A 125 9.56 -15.01 -19.44
N THR A 126 9.94 -14.84 -20.70
CA THR A 126 9.39 -15.61 -21.82
C THR A 126 9.63 -17.08 -21.51
N GLN A 127 8.59 -17.79 -21.05
CA GLN A 127 8.63 -19.23 -20.89
C GLN A 127 8.66 -19.84 -22.29
N GLN A 128 9.86 -19.98 -22.85
CA GLN A 128 10.09 -20.74 -24.05
C GLN A 128 9.87 -22.21 -23.67
N VAL A 129 8.63 -22.67 -23.85
CA VAL A 129 8.25 -24.08 -23.77
C VAL A 129 9.06 -24.83 -24.83
N GLY A 130 10.19 -25.39 -24.42
CA GLY A 130 10.92 -26.39 -25.18
C GLY A 130 10.07 -27.66 -25.24
N ARG A 131 9.26 -27.79 -26.30
CA ARG A 131 8.70 -29.07 -26.73
C ARG A 131 9.88 -29.98 -27.12
N ARG A 132 10.06 -31.06 -26.36
CA ARG A 132 10.72 -32.28 -26.84
C ARG A 132 9.69 -33.13 -27.58
#